data_AF-A0A1D9PEE8-F1
#
_entry.id   AF-A0A1D9PEE8-F1
#
_cell.length_a   1.000
_cell.length_b   1.000
_cell.length_c   1.000
_cell.angle_alpha   90.00
_cell.angle_beta   90.00
_cell.angle_gamma   90.00
#
_symmetry.space_group_name_H-M   'P 1'
#
loop_
_entity.id
_entity.type
_entity.pdbx_description
1 polymer ?
#
loop_
_entity_poly.entity_id
_entity_poly.type
_entity_poly.pdbx_seq_one_letter_code
_entity_poly.pdbx_strand_id
1 'polypeptide(L)'
;MTCFLSFNYTKVVEQYYNIFAFSKQINYIHGKLNTSVNKVNFGFGDEMDDDYKLIENIDDNEYLKNFKSFQYLQNSNYKSLLDFVESDKKFQVYIMGHSCGLSDRTMLNTIFEHSNCISIKVFYHQREDGSDNYTEIIQNISRHFNKKKLMREKIVNKTLCHPLPQIQLPKK
;
A
#
# COMPACT_ATOMS: atom_id res chain seq x y z
N MET A 1 8.31 -12.43 10.87
CA MET A 1 7.37 -12.78 9.79
C MET A 1 7.24 -11.56 8.91
N THR A 2 7.35 -11.72 7.60
CA THR A 2 7.26 -10.63 6.61
C THR A 2 5.89 -10.65 5.94
N CYS A 3 5.22 -9.50 5.83
CA CYS A 3 3.95 -9.38 5.11
C CYS A 3 4.19 -8.80 3.72
N PHE A 4 3.80 -9.52 2.67
CA PHE A 4 3.70 -8.99 1.32
C PHE A 4 2.29 -8.47 1.06
N LEU A 5 2.10 -7.16 1.20
CA LEU A 5 0.84 -6.50 0.89
C LEU A 5 0.78 -6.21 -0.61
N SER A 6 0.08 -7.04 -1.37
CA SER A 6 -0.05 -6.92 -2.83
C SER A 6 -1.28 -6.10 -3.20
N PHE A 7 -1.03 -5.00 -3.89
CA PHE A 7 -2.05 -4.16 -4.53
C PHE A 7 -2.38 -4.65 -5.96
N ASN A 8 -1.61 -5.60 -6.48
CA ASN A 8 -1.82 -6.22 -7.79
C ASN A 8 -2.85 -7.34 -7.71
N TYR A 9 -3.68 -7.46 -8.74
CA TYR A 9 -4.67 -8.53 -8.88
C TYR A 9 -4.07 -9.85 -9.41
N THR A 10 -2.91 -9.78 -10.05
CA THR A 10 -2.18 -10.91 -10.64
C THR A 10 -1.30 -11.63 -9.61
N LYS A 11 -1.03 -12.92 -9.83
CA LYS A 11 -0.27 -13.79 -8.90
C LYS A 11 1.26 -13.57 -8.90
N VAL A 12 1.73 -12.37 -9.23
CA VAL A 12 3.18 -12.09 -9.40
C VAL A 12 3.94 -12.40 -8.12
N VAL A 13 3.43 -11.98 -6.95
CA VAL A 13 4.08 -12.22 -5.66
C VAL A 13 4.21 -13.71 -5.33
N GLU A 14 3.22 -14.53 -5.74
CA GLU A 14 3.27 -15.99 -5.55
C GLU A 14 4.41 -16.65 -6.32
N GLN A 15 4.77 -16.13 -7.50
CA GLN A 15 5.87 -16.69 -8.30
C GLN A 15 7.21 -16.56 -7.57
N TYR A 16 7.38 -15.51 -6.76
CA TYR A 16 8.58 -15.30 -5.94
C TYR A 16 8.46 -15.91 -4.54
N TYR A 17 7.29 -16.40 -4.14
CA TYR A 17 7.05 -16.85 -2.77
C TYR A 17 7.95 -18.02 -2.38
N ASN A 18 8.15 -19.01 -3.25
CA ASN A 18 8.98 -20.16 -2.90
C ASN A 18 10.49 -19.88 -2.99
N ILE A 19 10.89 -18.75 -3.59
CA ILE A 19 12.30 -18.38 -3.75
C ILE A 19 12.89 -17.93 -2.40
N PHE A 20 12.09 -17.33 -1.52
CA PHE A 20 12.55 -16.79 -0.26
C PHE A 20 12.40 -17.77 0.91
N ALA A 21 13.48 -18.15 1.59
CA ALA A 21 13.45 -19.15 2.66
C ALA A 21 13.08 -18.62 4.07
N PHE A 22 12.36 -17.49 4.18
CA PHE A 22 11.95 -16.91 5.46
C PHE A 22 10.43 -16.96 5.69
N SER A 23 10.02 -16.86 6.97
CA SER A 23 8.62 -16.79 7.38
C SER A 23 7.93 -15.55 6.81
N LYS A 24 6.89 -15.78 6.01
CA LYS A 24 6.20 -14.74 5.25
C LYS A 24 4.74 -15.09 5.02
N GLN A 25 3.95 -14.07 4.73
CA GLN A 25 2.55 -14.18 4.33
C GLN A 25 2.29 -13.24 3.15
N ILE A 26 1.33 -13.58 2.29
CA ILE A 26 0.86 -12.70 1.22
C ILE A 26 -0.56 -12.25 1.55
N ASN A 27 -0.79 -10.94 1.44
CA ASN A 27 -2.09 -10.33 1.58
C ASN A 27 -2.44 -9.60 0.27
N TYR A 28 -3.39 -10.13 -0.48
CA TYR A 28 -3.91 -9.49 -1.70
C TYR A 28 -5.04 -8.55 -1.30
N ILE A 29 -4.68 -7.37 -0.83
CA ILE A 29 -5.63 -6.42 -0.24
C ILE A 29 -6.71 -5.97 -1.21
N HIS A 30 -6.39 -5.99 -2.51
CA HIS A 30 -7.32 -5.63 -3.56
C HIS A 30 -8.12 -6.78 -4.17
N GLY A 31 -7.97 -7.99 -3.61
CA GLY A 31 -8.45 -9.18 -4.29
C GLY A 31 -7.48 -9.73 -5.32
N LYS A 32 -7.88 -10.85 -5.93
CA LYS A 32 -7.06 -11.64 -6.85
C LYS A 32 -7.90 -12.08 -8.04
N LEU A 33 -7.27 -12.18 -9.21
CA LEU A 33 -7.93 -12.76 -10.40
C LEU A 33 -8.20 -14.26 -10.20
N ASN A 34 -9.28 -14.74 -10.80
CA ASN A 34 -9.65 -16.17 -10.87
C ASN A 34 -9.84 -16.83 -9.49
N THR A 35 -10.48 -16.14 -8.55
CA THR A 35 -10.91 -16.71 -7.25
C THR A 35 -12.34 -16.30 -6.92
N SER A 36 -13.08 -17.21 -6.28
CA SER A 36 -14.42 -16.97 -5.76
C SER A 36 -14.44 -16.33 -4.36
N VAL A 37 -13.32 -16.41 -3.63
CA VAL A 37 -13.21 -16.02 -2.22
C VAL A 37 -12.70 -14.59 -2.08
N ASN A 38 -11.55 -14.28 -2.67
CA ASN A 38 -10.94 -12.95 -2.59
C ASN A 38 -11.18 -12.16 -3.88
N LYS A 39 -12.46 -11.81 -4.10
CA LYS A 39 -12.89 -11.08 -5.30
C LYS A 39 -12.19 -9.73 -5.39
N VAL A 40 -11.96 -9.29 -6.63
CA VAL A 40 -11.41 -7.97 -6.91
C VAL A 40 -12.31 -6.90 -6.31
N ASN A 41 -11.69 -5.99 -5.56
CA ASN A 41 -12.36 -4.85 -4.97
C ASN A 41 -11.91 -3.56 -5.71
N PHE A 42 -12.87 -2.69 -6.00
CA PHE A 42 -12.66 -1.43 -6.70
C PHE A 42 -13.36 -0.34 -5.92
N GLY A 43 -12.74 0.83 -5.83
CA GLY A 43 -13.35 1.90 -5.08
C GLY A 43 -12.37 2.97 -4.65
N PHE A 44 -12.90 3.87 -3.83
CA PHE A 44 -12.16 4.95 -3.20
C PHE A 44 -12.05 4.68 -1.69
N GLY A 45 -10.91 5.01 -1.10
CA GLY A 45 -10.58 4.67 0.29
C GLY A 45 -9.88 5.83 1.00
N ASP A 46 -10.27 7.05 0.67
CA ASP A 46 -9.94 8.25 1.42
C ASP A 46 -11.17 8.71 2.22
N GLU A 47 -11.28 8.20 3.44
CA GLU A 47 -12.35 8.59 4.38
C GLU A 47 -11.96 9.83 5.19
N MET A 48 -10.72 10.30 5.02
CA MET A 48 -10.23 11.50 5.67
C MET A 48 -10.54 12.77 4.86
N ASP A 49 -11.03 12.60 3.63
CA ASP A 49 -11.44 13.69 2.75
C ASP A 49 -12.74 14.34 3.26
N ASP A 50 -12.86 15.66 3.09
CA ASP A 50 -14.06 16.38 3.50
C ASP A 50 -15.26 16.03 2.60
N ASP A 51 -15.02 15.67 1.34
CA ASP A 51 -16.06 15.20 0.43
C ASP A 51 -16.66 13.86 0.89
N TYR A 52 -15.88 13.01 1.58
CA TYR A 52 -16.40 11.77 2.18
C TYR A 52 -17.49 12.07 3.22
N LYS A 53 -17.25 13.04 4.11
CA LYS A 53 -18.22 13.43 5.14
C LYS A 53 -19.48 13.98 4.50
N LEU A 54 -19.37 14.72 3.40
CA LEU A 54 -20.54 15.20 2.66
C LEU A 54 -21.37 14.03 2.14
N ILE A 55 -20.72 13.03 1.52
CA ILE A 55 -21.37 11.84 0.99
C ILE A 55 -22.04 11.01 2.09
N GLU A 56 -21.36 10.79 3.22
CA GLU A 56 -21.89 10.04 4.37
C GLU A 56 -23.17 10.68 4.92
N ASN A 57 -23.25 12.02 4.93
CA ASN A 57 -24.41 12.76 5.42
C ASN A 57 -25.63 12.78 4.47
N ILE A 58 -25.50 12.30 3.23
CA ILE A 58 -26.63 12.21 2.28
C ILE A 58 -27.64 11.12 2.71
N ASP A 59 -27.24 10.20 3.59
CA ASP A 59 -28.06 9.09 4.09
C ASP A 59 -28.66 8.21 2.97
N ASP A 60 -27.88 8.02 1.90
CA ASP A 60 -28.20 7.09 0.81
C ASP A 60 -27.01 6.15 0.55
N ASN A 61 -27.26 4.87 0.83
CA ASN A 61 -26.24 3.82 0.77
C ASN A 61 -25.69 3.57 -0.64
N GLU A 62 -26.38 3.97 -1.72
CA GLU A 62 -25.85 3.81 -3.07
C GLU A 62 -24.57 4.64 -3.29
N TYR A 63 -24.42 5.79 -2.62
CA TYR A 63 -23.19 6.58 -2.68
C TYR A 63 -22.03 5.92 -1.92
N LEU A 64 -22.33 5.08 -0.92
CA LEU A 64 -21.33 4.39 -0.10
C LEU A 64 -20.81 3.07 -0.71
N LYS A 65 -21.54 2.53 -1.69
CA LYS A 65 -21.32 1.20 -2.30
C LYS A 65 -19.91 0.93 -2.83
N ASN A 66 -19.24 1.97 -3.32
CA ASN A 66 -17.90 1.87 -3.92
C ASN A 66 -16.79 2.40 -2.99
N PHE A 67 -17.06 2.57 -1.69
CA PHE A 67 -16.01 2.82 -0.73
C PHE A 67 -15.31 1.52 -0.34
N LYS A 68 -13.98 1.54 -0.41
CA LYS A 68 -13.16 0.34 -0.17
C LYS A 68 -13.29 -0.18 1.26
N SER A 69 -13.55 0.68 2.24
CA SER A 69 -13.71 0.30 3.65
C SER A 69 -14.82 -0.74 3.86
N PHE A 70 -15.98 -0.56 3.23
CA PHE A 70 -17.04 -1.56 3.28
C PHE A 70 -16.64 -2.86 2.57
N GLN A 71 -15.89 -2.76 1.47
CA GLN A 71 -15.39 -3.92 0.74
C GLN A 71 -14.31 -4.69 1.52
N TYR A 72 -13.51 -3.99 2.32
CA TYR A 72 -12.51 -4.57 3.21
C TYR A 72 -13.12 -5.41 4.34
N LEU A 73 -14.39 -5.19 4.68
CA LEU A 73 -15.14 -6.00 5.66
C LEU A 73 -15.72 -7.28 5.05
N GLN A 74 -15.71 -7.43 3.72
CA GLN A 74 -16.26 -8.62 3.04
C GLN A 74 -15.30 -9.82 3.05
N ASN A 75 -14.06 -9.65 3.52
CA ASN A 75 -13.08 -10.72 3.66
C ASN A 75 -12.09 -10.43 4.79
N SER A 76 -11.21 -11.39 5.10
CA SER A 76 -10.27 -11.30 6.20
C SER A 76 -8.98 -10.54 5.89
N ASN A 77 -8.78 -10.02 4.67
CA ASN A 77 -7.49 -9.44 4.26
C ASN A 77 -7.15 -8.19 5.07
N TYR A 78 -8.09 -7.25 5.21
CA TYR A 78 -7.84 -6.02 5.96
C TYR A 78 -7.66 -6.32 7.45
N LYS A 79 -8.45 -7.23 8.02
CA LYS A 79 -8.25 -7.71 9.39
C LYS A 79 -6.87 -8.33 9.60
N SER A 80 -6.41 -9.16 8.67
CA SER A 80 -5.08 -9.79 8.72
C SER A 80 -3.94 -8.76 8.61
N LEU A 81 -4.16 -7.67 7.87
CA LEU A 81 -3.24 -6.53 7.83
C LEU A 81 -3.19 -5.81 9.17
N LEU A 82 -4.35 -5.50 9.77
CA LEU A 82 -4.42 -4.87 11.09
C LEU A 82 -3.72 -5.74 12.14
N ASP A 83 -3.98 -7.05 12.17
CA ASP A 83 -3.35 -7.97 13.12
C ASP A 83 -1.82 -8.01 12.98
N PHE A 84 -1.31 -7.85 11.75
CA PHE A 84 0.12 -7.74 11.52
C PHE A 84 0.69 -6.41 12.06
N VAL A 85 0.01 -5.29 11.80
CA VAL A 85 0.45 -3.95 12.19
C VAL A 85 0.39 -3.76 13.71
N GLU A 86 -0.67 -4.26 14.34
CA GLU A 86 -0.94 -4.20 15.78
C GLU A 86 -0.14 -5.24 16.59
N SER A 87 0.56 -6.16 15.93
CA SER A 87 1.43 -7.09 16.65
C SER A 87 2.49 -6.34 17.46
N ASP A 88 2.93 -6.92 18.59
CA ASP A 88 3.92 -6.29 19.48
C ASP A 88 5.31 -6.03 18.84
N LYS A 89 5.50 -6.45 17.58
CA LYS A 89 6.78 -6.37 16.86
C LYS A 89 6.85 -5.08 16.04
N LYS A 90 7.98 -4.39 16.15
CA LYS A 90 8.32 -3.28 15.25
C LYS A 90 8.50 -3.79 13.82
N PHE A 91 8.08 -2.98 12.84
CA PHE A 91 8.17 -3.32 11.42
C PHE A 91 8.65 -2.13 10.58
N GLN A 92 9.33 -2.46 9.48
CA GLN A 92 9.74 -1.51 8.45
C GLN A 92 8.92 -1.75 7.19
N VAL A 93 8.52 -0.65 6.54
CA VAL A 93 7.77 -0.70 5.28
C VAL A 93 8.74 -0.56 4.11
N TYR A 94 8.58 -1.41 3.12
CA TYR A 94 9.27 -1.32 1.84
C TYR A 94 8.26 -1.08 0.73
N ILE A 95 8.40 0.04 0.02
CA ILE A 95 7.53 0.41 -1.10
C ILE A 95 8.23 0.07 -2.41
N MET A 96 7.61 -0.83 -3.17
CA MET A 96 8.06 -1.25 -4.50
C MET A 96 6.96 -0.93 -5.52
N GLY A 97 7.10 0.18 -6.23
CA GLY A 97 6.13 0.65 -7.21
C GLY A 97 5.43 1.96 -6.81
N HIS A 98 4.42 2.34 -7.59
CA HIS A 98 3.76 3.65 -7.50
C HIS A 98 2.42 3.65 -6.75
N SER A 99 1.91 2.48 -6.34
CA SER A 99 0.53 2.28 -5.88
C SER A 99 0.21 2.86 -4.49
N CYS A 100 0.72 4.03 -4.16
CA CYS A 100 0.37 4.83 -2.99
C CYS A 100 -0.57 5.97 -3.39
N GLY A 101 -1.61 5.67 -4.17
CA GLY A 101 -2.65 6.64 -4.55
C GLY A 101 -3.57 6.98 -3.38
N LEU A 102 -4.35 8.07 -3.51
CA LEU A 102 -5.31 8.50 -2.48
C LEU A 102 -6.44 7.49 -2.25
N SER A 103 -6.72 6.63 -3.22
CA SER A 103 -7.75 5.57 -3.09
C SER A 103 -7.47 4.55 -1.99
N ASP A 104 -6.28 4.56 -1.38
CA ASP A 104 -5.88 3.70 -0.27
C ASP A 104 -5.42 4.50 0.96
N ARG A 105 -5.73 5.80 1.02
CA ARG A 105 -5.17 6.72 2.02
C ARG A 105 -5.45 6.31 3.45
N THR A 106 -6.69 5.90 3.77
CA THR A 106 -7.03 5.45 5.14
C THR A 106 -6.16 4.29 5.57
N MET A 107 -6.03 3.25 4.73
CA MET A 107 -5.21 2.08 5.03
C MET A 107 -3.71 2.43 5.13
N LEU A 108 -3.18 3.20 4.18
CA LEU A 108 -1.77 3.56 4.18
C LEU A 108 -1.42 4.44 5.37
N ASN A 109 -2.31 5.35 5.77
CA ASN A 109 -2.16 6.14 6.99
C ASN A 109 -2.06 5.24 8.23
N THR A 110 -2.97 4.26 8.37
CA THR A 110 -2.94 3.29 9.47
C THR A 110 -1.58 2.60 9.56
N ILE A 111 -1.01 2.13 8.44
CA ILE A 111 0.31 1.48 8.43
C ILE A 111 1.42 2.48 8.76
N PHE A 112 1.44 3.63 8.09
CA PHE A 112 2.57 4.56 8.11
C PHE A 112 2.67 5.33 9.43
N GLU A 113 1.55 5.70 10.04
CA GLU A 113 1.55 6.41 11.32
C GLU A 113 1.57 5.47 12.52
N HIS A 114 1.40 4.15 12.33
CA HIS A 114 1.44 3.18 13.43
C HIS A 114 2.71 3.30 14.28
N SER A 115 2.57 3.17 15.59
CA SER A 115 3.67 3.28 16.55
C SER A 115 4.73 2.17 16.37
N ASN A 116 4.36 1.06 15.75
CA ASN A 116 5.27 -0.03 15.40
C ASN A 116 5.96 0.14 14.05
N CYS A 117 5.52 1.07 13.20
CA CYS A 117 6.21 1.41 11.96
C CYS A 117 7.43 2.28 12.26
N ILE A 118 8.63 1.71 12.08
CA ILE A 118 9.90 2.38 12.40
C ILE A 118 10.45 3.20 11.25
N SER A 119 10.20 2.79 10.00
CA SER A 119 10.65 3.53 8.80
C SER A 119 9.97 3.02 7.54
N ILE A 120 10.01 3.85 6.50
CA ILE A 120 9.44 3.62 5.18
C ILE A 120 10.55 3.83 4.16
N LYS A 121 10.95 2.74 3.51
CA LYS A 121 12.00 2.72 2.49
C LYS A 121 11.39 2.57 1.12
N VAL A 122 11.76 3.46 0.20
CA VAL A 122 11.24 3.50 -1.16
C VAL A 122 12.28 2.95 -2.13
N PHE A 123 11.84 2.06 -3.03
CA PHE A 123 12.61 1.69 -4.21
C PHE A 123 12.08 2.47 -5.42
N TYR A 124 12.92 3.32 -5.99
CA TYR A 124 12.55 4.26 -7.05
C TYR A 124 12.93 3.73 -8.43
N HIS A 125 12.27 4.20 -9.48
CA HIS A 125 12.67 3.94 -10.86
C HIS A 125 13.74 4.96 -11.28
N GLN A 126 14.90 4.47 -11.69
CA GLN A 126 15.93 5.27 -12.35
C GLN A 126 15.76 5.15 -13.86
N ARG A 127 15.64 6.30 -14.54
CA ARG A 127 15.42 6.40 -15.99
C ARG A 127 16.76 6.41 -16.74
N GLU A 128 16.71 6.14 -18.04
CA GLU A 128 17.90 6.12 -18.92
C GLU A 128 18.65 7.47 -18.95
N ASP A 129 17.94 8.59 -18.77
CA ASP A 129 18.50 9.94 -18.73
C ASP A 129 19.18 10.31 -17.38
N GLY A 130 19.23 9.36 -16.44
CA GLY A 130 19.79 9.55 -15.10
C GLY A 130 18.83 10.17 -14.08
N SER A 131 17.63 10.61 -14.50
CA SER A 131 16.59 11.08 -13.58
C SER A 131 15.91 9.92 -12.85
N ASP A 132 15.17 10.23 -11.79
CA ASP A 132 14.36 9.23 -11.07
C ASP A 132 13.01 9.78 -10.61
N ASN A 133 12.19 8.89 -10.05
CA ASN A 133 10.87 9.21 -9.50
C ASN A 133 10.84 9.22 -7.96
N TYR A 134 12.00 9.23 -7.27
CA TYR A 134 12.01 9.16 -5.81
C TYR A 134 11.17 10.28 -5.18
N THR A 135 11.37 11.52 -5.66
CA THR A 135 10.65 12.71 -5.20
C THR A 135 9.13 12.57 -5.39
N GLU A 136 8.70 12.05 -6.53
CA GLU A 136 7.29 11.82 -6.84
C GLU A 136 6.67 10.80 -5.87
N ILE A 137 7.37 9.70 -5.61
CA ILE A 137 6.90 8.66 -4.69
C ILE A 137 6.76 9.23 -3.26
N ILE A 138 7.76 9.96 -2.75
CA ILE A 138 7.65 10.53 -1.39
C ILE A 138 6.59 11.63 -1.30
N GLN A 139 6.33 12.38 -2.37
CA GLN A 139 5.22 13.34 -2.43
C GLN A 139 3.88 12.60 -2.34
N ASN A 140 3.71 11.47 -3.05
CA ASN A 140 2.52 10.63 -2.93
C ASN A 140 2.36 10.05 -1.52
N ILE A 141 3.45 9.53 -0.95
CA ILE A 141 3.47 9.03 0.44
C ILE A 141 3.11 10.13 1.44
N SER A 142 3.57 11.37 1.22
CA SER A 142 3.33 12.49 2.14
C SER A 142 1.85 12.82 2.36
N ARG A 143 0.99 12.50 1.38
CA ARG A 143 -0.47 12.73 1.46
C ARG A 143 -1.16 11.75 2.42
N HIS A 144 -0.51 10.63 2.73
CA HIS A 144 -1.00 9.61 3.67
C HIS A 144 -0.63 9.93 5.13
N PHE A 145 0.05 11.05 5.40
CA PHE A 145 0.39 11.48 6.76
C PHE A 145 -0.44 12.67 7.23
N ASN A 146 -1.09 12.51 8.37
CA ASN A 146 -1.69 13.58 9.15
C ASN A 146 -0.62 14.36 9.93
N LYS A 147 0.37 13.64 10.50
CA LYS A 147 1.47 14.21 11.28
C LYS A 147 2.74 14.33 10.42
N LYS A 148 2.99 15.52 9.86
CA LYS A 148 4.18 15.77 9.02
C LYS A 148 5.53 15.57 9.74
N LYS A 149 5.54 15.62 11.08
CA LYS A 149 6.72 15.23 11.88
C LYS A 149 7.04 13.74 11.70
N LEU A 150 6.04 12.86 11.87
CA LEU A 150 6.21 11.41 11.67
C LEU A 150 6.65 11.09 10.24
N MET A 151 6.13 11.81 9.25
CA MET A 151 6.56 11.67 7.86
C MET A 151 8.08 11.86 7.71
N ARG A 152 8.62 12.96 8.26
CA ARG A 152 10.06 13.27 8.17
C ARG A 152 10.93 12.30 8.98
N GLU A 153 10.39 11.76 10.07
CA GLU A 153 11.09 10.77 10.91
C GLU A 153 11.13 9.38 10.27
N LYS A 154 10.05 8.97 9.60
CA LYS A 154 9.89 7.60 9.08
C LYS A 154 10.37 7.44 7.64
N ILE A 155 10.24 8.45 6.78
CA ILE A 155 10.69 8.33 5.39
C ILE A 155 12.22 8.31 5.34
N VAL A 156 12.76 7.20 4.82
CA VAL A 156 14.20 6.99 4.71
C VAL A 156 14.81 7.90 3.65
N ASN A 157 15.94 8.55 3.97
CA ASN A 157 16.69 9.40 3.04
C ASN A 157 17.03 8.65 1.73
N LYS A 158 16.95 9.36 0.59
CA LYS A 158 17.30 8.84 -0.73
C LYS A 158 18.68 8.16 -0.79
N THR A 159 19.68 8.67 -0.07
CA THR A 159 21.04 8.10 -0.04
C THR A 159 21.09 6.67 0.50
N LEU A 160 20.07 6.27 1.28
CA LEU A 160 19.92 4.92 1.84
C LEU A 160 18.93 4.08 1.02
N CYS A 161 18.33 4.65 -0.02
CA CYS A 161 17.38 4.00 -0.92
C CYS A 161 18.08 3.53 -2.20
N HIS A 162 17.49 2.55 -2.88
CA HIS A 162 18.07 1.94 -4.09
C HIS A 162 17.05 1.97 -5.23
N PRO A 163 17.52 2.03 -6.48
CA PRO A 163 16.64 1.86 -7.63
C PRO A 163 16.02 0.46 -7.64
N LEU A 164 14.75 0.36 -8.04
CA LEU A 164 14.08 -0.89 -8.30
C LEU A 164 14.49 -1.40 -9.70
N PRO A 165 15.10 -2.61 -9.81
CA PRO A 165 15.53 -3.14 -11.10
C PRO A 165 14.37 -3.19 -12.11
N GLN A 166 14.61 -2.68 -13.31
CA GLN A 166 13.66 -2.78 -14.42
C GLN A 166 14.08 -3.90 -15.37
N ILE A 167 13.11 -4.69 -15.82
CA ILE A 167 13.35 -5.67 -16.88
C ILE A 167 13.51 -4.89 -18.18
N GLN A 168 14.68 -4.97 -18.81
CA GLN A 168 14.85 -4.48 -20.17
C GLN A 168 14.17 -5.48 -21.11
N LEU A 169 12.96 -5.14 -21.55
CA LEU A 169 12.33 -5.87 -22.65
C LEU A 169 13.08 -5.54 -23.95
N PRO A 170 13.35 -6.52 -24.82
CA PRO A 170 13.97 -6.24 -26.11
C PRO A 170 13.13 -5.20 -26.86
N LYS A 171 13.79 -4.12 -27.31
CA LYS A 171 13.15 -3.13 -28.19
C LYS A 171 12.77 -3.86 -29.48
N LYS A 172 11.48 -3.84 -29.82
CA LYS A 172 10.96 -4.41 -31.09
C LYS A 172 11.56 -3.71 -32.28
#